data_AF-A0A2S3HVA7-F1
#
_entry.id   AF-A0A2S3HVA7-F1
#
_cell.length_a   1.000
_cell.length_b   1.000
_cell.length_c   1.000
_cell.angle_alpha   90.00
_cell.angle_beta   90.00
_cell.angle_gamma   90.00
#
_symmetry.space_group_name_H-M   'P 1'
#
loop_
_entity.id
_entity.type
_entity.pdbx_description
1 polymer ?
#
loop_
_entity_poly.entity_id
_entity_poly.type
_entity_poly.pdbx_seq_one_letter_code
_entity_poly.pdbx_strand_id
1 'polypeptide(L)'
;MASANNALRVFFILTVVCAARAAPAPGGAAKATGGAGEAFDITKLGATNDGKTDSTKALQDAWMSACRATGRATVLIPKGDYLVGPLNFSGPCKAAITIQLDGTLLGSNDLAKYKASWIEVSHVENIVITGPGTLDGQGTAVYPKSKTADYKALPNTLVLFYVTNATISGIRLLNAKFFHISIDTSKDITVKDVSITAPADVENTDGVHVGASSKVSITNATIGTGDDCVSIGPGSSGVTVTGITCGPGQGISVGCLGRYKDEKDVTDVTVKDCVLKRTTNGVRIKSYEDAESVLTASHLTFENIKMEEVANPIIIDQYYCPQKVCPGKRSNSSNVSVKDVTFRNITGTSSTPEAISLICSDAQPCSGVQLVDVNVEYAGKNNKTMAVCSNAKGTAKGSLEALACLV
;
A
#
# COMPACT_ATOMS: atom_id res chain seq x y z
N MET A 1 6.50 -30.62 21.19
CA MET A 1 7.45 -31.06 22.23
C MET A 1 8.77 -30.35 21.99
N ALA A 2 9.32 -29.74 23.06
CA ALA A 2 10.60 -29.02 23.17
C ALA A 2 10.71 -27.70 22.34
N SER A 3 11.14 -26.55 22.85
CA SER A 3 11.62 -26.17 24.18
C SER A 3 11.45 -24.66 24.41
N ALA A 4 11.59 -24.26 25.67
CA ALA A 4 11.27 -22.96 26.25
C ALA A 4 12.31 -21.85 25.95
N ASN A 5 11.81 -20.61 26.07
CA ASN A 5 12.44 -19.38 26.59
C ASN A 5 13.97 -19.21 26.52
N ASN A 6 14.40 -18.03 26.06
CA ASN A 6 15.18 -17.14 26.93
C ASN A 6 15.17 -15.69 26.42
N ALA A 7 14.65 -14.82 27.28
CA ALA A 7 14.91 -13.39 27.24
C ALA A 7 16.29 -13.13 27.86
N LEU A 8 17.11 -12.30 27.21
CA LEU A 8 18.16 -11.58 27.93
C LEU A 8 18.48 -10.27 27.20
N ARG A 9 18.03 -9.16 27.78
CA ARG A 9 18.54 -7.82 27.52
C ARG A 9 19.88 -7.69 28.21
N VAL A 10 20.93 -7.34 27.48
CA VAL A 10 22.17 -6.82 28.07
C VAL A 10 22.66 -5.67 27.21
N PHE A 11 22.63 -4.46 27.79
CA PHE A 11 23.38 -3.30 27.33
C PHE A 11 24.86 -3.53 27.63
N PHE A 12 25.73 -3.38 26.63
CA PHE A 12 27.15 -3.13 26.86
C PHE A 12 27.60 -1.94 26.01
N ILE A 13 27.92 -0.86 26.70
CA ILE A 13 28.74 0.25 26.20
C ILE A 13 30.19 -0.23 26.31
N LEU A 14 30.87 -0.35 25.17
CA LEU A 14 32.33 -0.45 25.15
C LEU A 14 32.88 0.54 24.12
N THR A 15 33.40 1.65 24.63
CA THR A 15 34.27 2.57 23.91
C THR A 15 35.59 1.88 23.59
N VAL A 16 35.84 1.61 22.31
CA VAL A 16 37.17 1.22 21.81
C VAL A 16 37.77 2.41 21.07
N VAL A 17 38.81 2.99 21.68
CA VAL A 17 39.71 3.95 21.04
C VAL A 17 40.68 3.17 20.16
N CYS A 18 40.50 3.23 18.85
CA CYS A 18 41.50 2.79 17.89
C CYS A 18 42.21 4.01 17.30
N ALA A 19 43.50 4.15 17.61
CA ALA A 19 44.41 5.05 16.93
C ALA A 19 44.66 4.53 15.51
N ALA A 20 44.20 5.26 14.49
CA ALA A 20 44.49 4.97 13.09
C ALA A 20 45.68 5.80 12.61
N ARG A 21 46.74 5.12 12.16
CA ARG A 21 47.82 5.71 11.36
C ARG A 21 47.28 6.04 9.96
N ALA A 22 47.55 7.26 9.51
CA ALA A 22 47.13 7.77 8.20
C ALA A 22 47.89 7.07 7.05
N ALA A 23 47.14 6.62 6.04
CA ALA A 23 47.64 6.28 4.72
C ALA A 23 47.18 7.36 3.72
N PRO A 24 47.93 7.66 2.65
CA PRO A 24 47.67 8.80 1.78
C PRO A 24 46.48 8.54 0.84
N ALA A 25 45.67 9.59 0.64
CA ALA A 25 44.45 9.59 -0.17
C ALA A 25 44.76 9.53 -1.68
N PRO A 26 43.97 8.80 -2.50
CA PRO A 26 43.94 8.99 -3.94
C PRO A 26 43.00 10.15 -4.32
N GLY A 27 43.52 11.02 -5.19
CA GLY A 27 42.86 11.91 -6.15
C GLY A 27 41.43 12.38 -5.90
N GLY A 28 41.27 13.67 -5.65
CA GLY A 28 39.97 14.32 -5.46
C GLY A 28 39.02 14.17 -6.66
N ALA A 29 37.84 13.62 -6.40
CA ALA A 29 36.66 13.90 -7.21
C ALA A 29 36.26 15.36 -6.99
N ALA A 30 36.07 16.11 -8.08
CA ALA A 30 35.59 17.48 -8.02
C ALA A 30 34.28 17.54 -7.22
N LYS A 31 34.30 18.30 -6.12
CA LYS A 31 33.07 18.68 -5.41
C LYS A 31 32.27 19.61 -6.32
N ALA A 32 31.29 19.06 -7.03
CA ALA A 32 30.21 19.87 -7.57
C ALA A 32 29.39 20.38 -6.39
N THR A 33 29.61 21.64 -6.02
CA THR A 33 28.74 22.38 -5.10
C THR A 33 27.72 23.12 -5.95
N GLY A 34 26.61 22.48 -6.30
CA GLY A 34 25.56 23.15 -7.06
C GLY A 34 24.63 23.97 -6.18
N GLY A 35 24.23 25.12 -6.73
CA GLY A 35 23.27 26.04 -6.15
C GLY A 35 21.82 25.58 -6.32
N ALA A 36 20.89 26.35 -5.75
CA ALA A 36 19.46 26.07 -5.77
C ALA A 36 18.94 25.86 -7.21
N GLY A 37 18.29 24.71 -7.48
CA GLY A 37 17.70 24.38 -8.77
C GLY A 37 18.52 23.44 -9.66
N GLU A 38 19.52 22.74 -9.12
CA GLU A 38 20.34 21.79 -9.87
C GLU A 38 19.55 20.53 -10.28
N ALA A 39 19.67 20.14 -11.56
CA ALA A 39 19.11 18.91 -12.11
C ALA A 39 20.20 17.88 -12.38
N PHE A 40 20.11 16.75 -11.69
CA PHE A 40 20.98 15.58 -11.83
C PHE A 40 20.37 14.61 -12.85
N ASP A 41 20.71 14.84 -14.12
CA ASP A 41 20.30 14.01 -15.25
C ASP A 41 21.10 12.70 -15.28
N ILE A 42 20.39 11.57 -15.20
CA ILE A 42 21.02 10.24 -15.15
C ILE A 42 21.82 9.92 -16.42
N THR A 43 21.47 10.49 -17.59
CA THR A 43 22.19 10.24 -18.85
C THR A 43 23.57 10.88 -18.84
N LYS A 44 23.71 12.02 -18.16
CA LYS A 44 25.00 12.69 -17.93
C LYS A 44 25.86 11.94 -16.91
N LEU A 45 25.27 11.02 -16.17
CA LEU A 45 25.92 10.14 -15.20
C LEU A 45 26.14 8.72 -15.73
N GLY A 46 25.96 8.50 -17.04
CA GLY A 46 26.25 7.24 -17.71
C GLY A 46 25.08 6.26 -17.82
N ALA A 47 23.85 6.67 -17.49
CA ALA A 47 22.68 5.84 -17.76
C ALA A 47 22.47 5.66 -19.27
N THR A 48 22.13 4.43 -19.67
CA THR A 48 21.85 4.08 -21.07
C THR A 48 20.38 3.69 -21.19
N ASN A 49 19.70 4.23 -22.21
CA ASN A 49 18.26 4.12 -22.39
C ASN A 49 17.83 3.04 -23.39
N ASP A 50 18.55 1.92 -23.43
CA ASP A 50 18.33 0.79 -24.35
C ASP A 50 17.45 -0.33 -23.76
N GLY A 51 16.95 -0.14 -22.54
CA GLY A 51 16.18 -1.12 -21.77
C GLY A 51 16.96 -2.37 -21.35
N LYS A 52 18.28 -2.42 -21.54
CA LYS A 52 19.11 -3.62 -21.37
C LYS A 52 20.35 -3.38 -20.52
N THR A 53 20.97 -2.23 -20.65
CA THR A 53 22.16 -1.84 -19.93
C THR A 53 21.78 -1.35 -18.53
N ASP A 54 22.43 -1.94 -17.51
CA ASP A 54 22.15 -1.62 -16.11
C ASP A 54 22.50 -0.16 -15.79
N SER A 55 21.47 0.65 -15.56
CA SER A 55 21.56 2.08 -15.24
C SER A 55 21.43 2.37 -13.74
N THR A 56 21.44 1.34 -12.89
CA THR A 56 21.25 1.47 -11.43
C THR A 56 22.25 2.44 -10.81
N LYS A 57 23.53 2.30 -11.18
CA LYS A 57 24.59 3.14 -10.62
C LYS A 57 24.40 4.62 -10.95
N ALA A 58 24.07 4.95 -12.19
CA ALA A 58 23.87 6.33 -12.62
C ALA A 58 22.70 6.99 -11.86
N LEU A 59 21.59 6.28 -11.68
CA LEU A 59 20.45 6.78 -10.93
C LEU A 59 20.74 6.89 -9.42
N GLN A 60 21.47 5.94 -8.85
CA GLN A 60 21.92 6.02 -7.46
C GLN A 60 22.89 7.19 -7.23
N ASP A 61 23.81 7.45 -8.16
CA ASP A 61 24.74 8.58 -8.11
C ASP A 61 24.00 9.92 -8.25
N ALA A 62 22.96 10.00 -9.09
CA ALA A 62 22.08 11.15 -9.20
C ALA A 62 21.36 11.45 -7.89
N TRP A 63 20.76 10.44 -7.25
CA TRP A 63 20.12 10.56 -5.94
C TRP A 63 21.11 11.07 -4.88
N MET A 64 22.28 10.44 -4.76
CA MET A 64 23.28 10.83 -3.76
C MET A 64 23.71 12.29 -3.92
N SER A 65 23.79 12.77 -5.16
CA SER A 65 24.17 14.14 -5.46
C SER A 65 23.05 15.12 -5.11
N ALA A 66 21.81 14.81 -5.52
CA ALA A 66 20.61 15.59 -5.18
C ALA A 66 20.40 15.69 -3.66
N CYS A 67 20.52 14.58 -2.94
CA CYS A 67 20.32 14.55 -1.49
C CYS A 67 21.36 15.36 -0.71
N ARG A 68 22.57 15.54 -1.26
CA ARG A 68 23.66 16.36 -0.67
C ARG A 68 23.58 17.84 -1.03
N ALA A 69 22.85 18.20 -2.08
CA ALA A 69 22.64 19.59 -2.48
C ALA A 69 21.85 20.37 -1.42
N THR A 70 21.86 21.69 -1.50
CA THR A 70 21.10 22.57 -0.60
C THR A 70 19.93 23.23 -1.33
N GLY A 71 18.88 23.56 -0.59
CA GLY A 71 17.69 24.20 -1.17
C GLY A 71 16.81 23.19 -1.89
N ARG A 72 16.84 23.19 -3.22
CA ARG A 72 16.03 22.29 -4.07
C ARG A 72 16.91 21.60 -5.10
N ALA A 73 16.68 20.31 -5.31
CA ALA A 73 17.38 19.50 -6.29
C ALA A 73 16.41 18.59 -7.06
N THR A 74 16.73 18.34 -8.33
CA THR A 74 15.94 17.45 -9.18
C THR A 74 16.79 16.26 -9.61
N VAL A 75 16.31 15.03 -9.42
CA VAL A 75 16.81 13.84 -10.11
C VAL A 75 15.99 13.71 -11.39
N LEU A 76 16.64 13.84 -12.55
CA LEU A 76 15.96 13.81 -13.85
C LEU A 76 16.18 12.46 -14.53
N ILE A 77 15.09 11.76 -14.80
CA ILE A 77 15.02 10.52 -15.58
C ILE A 77 14.33 10.87 -16.90
N PRO A 78 15.08 11.26 -17.94
CA PRO A 78 14.49 11.71 -19.20
C PRO A 78 13.81 10.56 -19.94
N LYS A 79 13.15 10.87 -21.06
CA LYS A 79 12.49 9.86 -21.89
C LYS A 79 13.46 8.78 -22.37
N GLY A 80 13.04 7.52 -22.25
CA GLY A 80 13.82 6.35 -22.63
C GLY A 80 13.54 5.18 -21.68
N ASP A 81 14.06 4.00 -22.01
CA ASP A 81 13.88 2.79 -21.20
C ASP A 81 15.18 2.45 -20.45
N TYR A 82 15.13 2.44 -19.12
CA TYR A 82 16.30 2.24 -18.26
C TYR A 82 16.13 0.98 -17.43
N LEU A 83 16.96 -0.03 -17.69
CA LEU A 83 17.03 -1.20 -16.81
C LEU A 83 17.69 -0.80 -15.49
N VAL A 84 16.99 -1.00 -14.38
CA VAL A 84 17.50 -0.71 -13.04
C VAL A 84 17.20 -1.86 -12.08
N GLY A 85 18.20 -2.20 -11.28
CA GLY A 85 18.06 -3.07 -10.11
C GLY A 85 17.52 -2.32 -8.90
N PRO A 86 17.77 -2.84 -7.68
CA PRO A 86 17.36 -2.19 -6.44
C PRO A 86 18.00 -0.81 -6.27
N LEU A 87 17.19 0.16 -5.86
CA LEU A 87 17.56 1.55 -5.61
C LEU A 87 17.24 1.90 -4.15
N ASN A 88 18.21 2.49 -3.46
CA ASN A 88 18.05 2.93 -2.08
C ASN A 88 18.23 4.45 -2.00
N PHE A 89 17.11 5.15 -1.94
CA PHE A 89 17.02 6.59 -1.82
C PHE A 89 16.91 6.99 -0.35
N SER A 90 18.00 6.78 0.40
CA SER A 90 18.09 7.13 1.82
C SER A 90 18.45 8.60 2.04
N GLY A 91 17.78 9.23 2.99
CA GLY A 91 18.14 10.50 3.60
C GLY A 91 18.95 10.33 4.90
N PRO A 92 19.02 11.38 5.76
CA PRO A 92 18.38 12.68 5.59
C PRO A 92 19.00 13.50 4.47
N CYS A 93 18.16 14.18 3.68
CA CYS A 93 18.60 15.07 2.61
C CYS A 93 18.64 16.54 3.06
N LYS A 94 19.59 17.30 2.51
CA LYS A 94 19.74 18.74 2.80
C LYS A 94 18.87 19.63 1.89
N ALA A 95 18.35 19.07 0.81
CA ALA A 95 17.47 19.73 -0.13
C ALA A 95 16.09 19.05 -0.14
N ALA A 96 15.06 19.82 -0.51
CA ALA A 96 13.81 19.24 -0.98
C ALA A 96 14.05 18.64 -2.38
N ILE A 97 13.65 17.38 -2.56
CA ILE A 97 14.01 16.60 -3.76
C ILE A 97 12.80 16.43 -4.66
N THR A 98 12.99 16.66 -5.96
CA THR A 98 12.05 16.23 -7.00
C THR A 98 12.68 15.11 -7.81
N ILE A 99 12.05 13.95 -7.88
CA ILE A 99 12.34 12.92 -8.89
C ILE A 99 11.40 13.19 -10.06
N GLN A 100 11.96 13.73 -11.15
CA GLN A 100 11.26 13.95 -12.42
C GLN A 100 11.41 12.68 -13.27
N LEU A 101 10.34 11.90 -13.35
CA LEU A 101 10.24 10.64 -14.09
C LEU A 101 9.52 10.88 -15.41
N ASP A 102 10.28 11.10 -16.48
CA ASP A 102 9.76 11.22 -17.86
C ASP A 102 9.93 9.93 -18.68
N GLY A 103 10.88 9.08 -18.31
CA GLY A 103 11.14 7.78 -18.93
C GLY A 103 10.48 6.59 -18.25
N THR A 104 10.87 5.40 -18.68
CA THR A 104 10.46 4.12 -18.11
C THR A 104 11.62 3.52 -17.33
N LEU A 105 11.42 3.26 -16.04
CA LEU A 105 12.31 2.38 -15.29
C LEU A 105 11.80 0.94 -15.44
N LEU A 106 12.67 0.04 -15.87
CA LEU A 106 12.40 -1.39 -15.99
C LEU A 106 13.07 -2.12 -14.83
N GLY A 107 12.29 -2.81 -14.00
CA GLY A 107 12.81 -3.59 -12.88
C GLY A 107 13.56 -4.83 -13.34
N SER A 108 14.80 -5.00 -12.87
CA SER A 108 15.59 -6.23 -13.09
C SER A 108 14.81 -7.50 -12.75
N ASN A 109 14.90 -8.53 -13.60
CA ASN A 109 14.33 -9.85 -13.32
C ASN A 109 15.24 -10.77 -12.50
N ASP A 110 16.45 -10.31 -12.17
CA ASP A 110 17.33 -10.99 -11.22
C ASP A 110 16.83 -10.78 -9.78
N LEU A 111 15.99 -11.71 -9.32
CA LEU A 111 15.40 -11.71 -7.98
C LEU A 111 16.44 -11.81 -6.86
N ALA A 112 17.67 -12.26 -7.13
CA ALA A 112 18.71 -12.36 -6.11
C ALA A 112 19.30 -10.99 -5.75
N LYS A 113 19.13 -9.96 -6.60
CA LYS A 113 19.54 -8.59 -6.29
C LYS A 113 18.68 -7.95 -5.20
N TYR A 114 17.41 -8.34 -5.11
CA TYR A 114 16.46 -7.73 -4.18
C TYR A 114 16.57 -8.32 -2.78
N LYS A 115 16.61 -7.44 -1.78
CA LYS A 115 16.48 -7.83 -0.37
C LYS A 115 15.03 -7.75 0.12
N ALA A 116 14.32 -6.69 -0.25
CA ALA A 116 12.93 -6.45 0.13
C ALA A 116 12.18 -5.54 -0.86
N SER A 117 12.81 -4.47 -1.34
CA SER A 117 12.18 -3.43 -2.17
C SER A 117 12.92 -3.24 -3.50
N TRP A 118 12.24 -2.77 -4.54
CA TRP A 118 12.87 -2.30 -5.78
C TRP A 118 13.33 -0.86 -5.63
N ILE A 119 12.41 0.09 -5.39
CA ILE A 119 12.74 1.49 -5.14
C ILE A 119 12.30 1.82 -3.73
N GLU A 120 13.25 2.09 -2.84
CA GLU A 120 12.97 2.47 -1.46
C GLU A 120 13.43 3.89 -1.20
N VAL A 121 12.51 4.77 -0.83
CA VAL A 121 12.80 6.10 -0.29
C VAL A 121 12.69 6.00 1.22
N SER A 122 13.78 6.27 1.92
CA SER A 122 13.82 6.10 3.38
C SER A 122 14.39 7.31 4.12
N HIS A 123 13.76 7.70 5.23
CA HIS A 123 14.24 8.80 6.09
C HIS A 123 14.40 10.13 5.34
N VAL A 124 13.45 10.46 4.46
CA VAL A 124 13.44 11.68 3.64
C VAL A 124 12.30 12.59 4.07
N GLU A 125 12.56 13.89 4.09
CA GLU A 125 11.55 14.93 4.24
C GLU A 125 11.47 15.77 2.97
N ASN A 126 10.27 16.17 2.55
CA ASN A 126 10.03 17.04 1.40
C ASN A 126 10.49 16.43 0.06
N ILE A 127 9.81 15.37 -0.37
CA ILE A 127 10.08 14.69 -1.65
C ILE A 127 8.87 14.70 -2.59
N VAL A 128 9.12 14.96 -3.87
CA VAL A 128 8.12 14.84 -4.93
C VAL A 128 8.60 13.81 -5.96
N ILE A 129 7.79 12.83 -6.30
CA ILE A 129 8.00 11.91 -7.42
C ILE A 129 6.90 12.22 -8.44
N THR A 130 7.29 12.74 -9.60
CA THR A 130 6.33 13.27 -10.58
C THR A 130 6.79 13.06 -12.01
N GLY A 131 5.86 13.21 -12.96
CA GLY A 131 6.11 13.11 -14.39
C GLY A 131 5.21 12.08 -15.07
N PRO A 132 5.22 12.02 -16.42
CA PRO A 132 4.38 11.10 -17.19
C PRO A 132 4.98 9.69 -17.32
N GLY A 133 6.18 9.47 -16.77
CA GLY A 133 6.93 8.23 -16.95
C GLY A 133 6.37 7.05 -16.15
N THR A 134 7.05 5.92 -16.29
CA THR A 134 6.54 4.62 -15.83
C THR A 134 7.55 3.90 -14.94
N LEU A 135 7.06 3.34 -13.83
CA LEU A 135 7.74 2.30 -13.06
C LEU A 135 7.18 0.95 -13.49
N ASP A 136 7.89 0.24 -14.37
CA ASP A 136 7.50 -1.11 -14.80
C ASP A 136 8.26 -2.15 -13.97
N GLY A 137 7.53 -2.77 -13.04
CA GLY A 137 8.07 -3.77 -12.13
C GLY A 137 8.44 -5.09 -12.81
N GLN A 138 8.11 -5.29 -14.10
CA GLN A 138 8.42 -6.50 -14.87
C GLN A 138 7.91 -7.79 -14.18
N GLY A 139 6.73 -7.73 -13.58
CA GLY A 139 6.15 -8.81 -12.77
C GLY A 139 5.79 -10.08 -13.54
N THR A 140 5.62 -10.00 -14.87
CA THR A 140 5.34 -11.16 -15.73
C THR A 140 6.38 -12.27 -15.61
N ALA A 141 7.61 -11.94 -15.21
CA ALA A 141 8.68 -12.91 -14.95
C ALA A 141 8.42 -13.83 -13.73
N VAL A 142 7.47 -13.46 -12.84
CA VAL A 142 7.20 -14.18 -11.59
C VAL A 142 5.74 -14.65 -11.43
N TYR A 143 4.77 -14.09 -12.15
CA TYR A 143 3.35 -14.42 -12.00
C TYR A 143 2.96 -15.89 -12.14
N PRO A 144 3.53 -16.70 -13.07
CA PRO A 144 3.19 -18.12 -13.14
C PRO A 144 3.75 -18.93 -11.96
N LYS A 145 4.78 -18.41 -11.27
CA LYS A 145 5.50 -19.09 -10.20
C LYS A 145 4.89 -18.82 -8.82
N SER A 146 4.15 -17.74 -8.65
CA SER A 146 3.53 -17.37 -7.36
C SER A 146 2.38 -18.28 -6.95
N LYS A 147 1.78 -19.04 -7.88
CA LYS A 147 0.69 -19.98 -7.56
C LYS A 147 1.16 -21.29 -6.92
N THR A 148 2.46 -21.64 -6.97
CA THR A 148 2.92 -23.01 -6.60
C THR A 148 4.28 -23.16 -5.91
N ALA A 149 5.01 -22.12 -5.48
CA ALA A 149 6.30 -22.34 -4.82
C ALA A 149 6.73 -21.19 -3.91
N ASP A 150 7.39 -21.57 -2.79
CA ASP A 150 8.17 -20.77 -1.84
C ASP A 150 7.99 -19.25 -1.95
N TYR A 151 7.35 -18.63 -0.95
CA TYR A 151 7.29 -17.18 -0.75
C TYR A 151 8.70 -16.60 -0.52
N LYS A 152 9.55 -16.62 -1.56
CA LYS A 152 10.69 -15.73 -1.63
C LYS A 152 10.07 -14.33 -1.67
N ALA A 153 10.40 -13.51 -0.67
CA ALA A 153 9.89 -12.15 -0.58
C ALA A 153 10.12 -11.43 -1.92
N LEU A 154 9.02 -11.16 -2.65
CA LEU A 154 9.04 -10.47 -3.92
C LEU A 154 9.12 -8.96 -3.65
N PRO A 155 9.85 -8.19 -4.48
CA PRO A 155 10.05 -6.79 -4.20
C PRO A 155 8.79 -5.96 -4.45
N ASN A 156 8.48 -5.08 -3.50
CA ASN A 156 7.60 -3.94 -3.72
C ASN A 156 8.21 -2.99 -4.74
N THR A 157 7.39 -2.37 -5.58
CA THR A 157 7.88 -1.46 -6.63
C THR A 157 8.41 -0.16 -6.03
N LEU A 158 7.58 0.58 -5.29
CA LEU A 158 7.95 1.82 -4.62
C LEU A 158 7.58 1.76 -3.15
N VAL A 159 8.56 1.97 -2.27
CA VAL A 159 8.39 1.98 -0.82
C VAL A 159 8.76 3.37 -0.27
N LEU A 160 7.87 3.96 0.52
CA LEU A 160 8.15 5.12 1.35
C LEU A 160 8.23 4.66 2.80
N PHE A 161 9.40 4.80 3.43
CA PHE A 161 9.65 4.33 4.80
C PHE A 161 10.26 5.44 5.67
N TYR A 162 9.63 5.82 6.78
CA TYR A 162 10.03 7.00 7.56
C TYR A 162 10.10 8.29 6.71
N VAL A 163 9.15 8.46 5.79
CA VAL A 163 9.08 9.64 4.94
C VAL A 163 8.07 10.64 5.50
N THR A 164 8.42 11.92 5.48
CA THR A 164 7.51 13.01 5.88
C THR A 164 7.34 14.01 4.74
N ASN A 165 6.10 14.41 4.47
CA ASN A 165 5.77 15.37 3.41
C ASN A 165 6.25 14.89 2.02
N ALA A 166 5.54 13.90 1.47
CA ALA A 166 5.82 13.37 0.13
C ALA A 166 4.63 13.50 -0.81
N THR A 167 4.91 13.71 -2.09
CA THR A 167 3.91 13.64 -3.16
C THR A 167 4.37 12.69 -4.26
N ILE A 168 3.55 11.69 -4.60
CA ILE A 168 3.67 10.86 -5.80
C ILE A 168 2.56 11.31 -6.75
N SER A 169 2.91 11.75 -7.96
CA SER A 169 1.95 12.40 -8.86
C SER A 169 2.11 12.03 -10.33
N GLY A 170 1.03 11.70 -11.03
CA GLY A 170 0.99 11.62 -12.49
C GLY A 170 1.72 10.42 -13.13
N ILE A 171 2.50 9.66 -12.35
CA ILE A 171 3.28 8.53 -12.84
C ILE A 171 2.41 7.29 -13.09
N ARG A 172 2.94 6.37 -13.88
CA ARG A 172 2.36 5.06 -14.14
C ARG A 172 3.13 3.99 -13.37
N LEU A 173 2.44 3.05 -12.73
CA LEU A 173 3.04 1.86 -12.12
C LEU A 173 2.47 0.62 -12.80
N LEU A 174 3.33 -0.19 -13.39
CA LEU A 174 2.95 -1.31 -14.24
C LEU A 174 3.57 -2.60 -13.73
N ASN A 175 2.77 -3.66 -13.65
CA ASN A 175 3.20 -5.04 -13.43
C ASN A 175 4.17 -5.18 -12.25
N ALA A 176 3.78 -4.75 -11.04
CA ALA A 176 4.58 -5.01 -9.86
C ALA A 176 4.79 -6.53 -9.63
N LYS A 177 5.94 -6.89 -9.04
CA LYS A 177 6.23 -8.28 -8.62
C LYS A 177 5.48 -8.63 -7.32
N PHE A 178 5.25 -7.63 -6.45
CA PHE A 178 4.39 -7.69 -5.26
C PHE A 178 3.56 -6.40 -5.24
N PHE A 179 3.61 -5.58 -4.18
CA PHE A 179 2.85 -4.31 -4.15
C PHE A 179 3.44 -3.25 -5.09
N HIS A 180 2.59 -2.37 -5.62
CA HIS A 180 3.03 -1.24 -6.44
C HIS A 180 3.56 -0.10 -5.56
N ILE A 181 2.76 0.38 -4.60
CA ILE A 181 3.17 1.41 -3.64
C ILE A 181 2.99 0.88 -2.21
N SER A 182 4.02 0.99 -1.38
CA SER A 182 3.95 0.72 0.06
C SER A 182 4.35 1.96 0.84
N ILE A 183 3.46 2.46 1.69
CA ILE A 183 3.69 3.61 2.57
C ILE A 183 3.72 3.07 3.99
N ASP A 184 4.90 3.10 4.61
CA ASP A 184 5.12 2.55 5.95
C ASP A 184 5.79 3.56 6.86
N THR A 185 5.31 3.66 8.10
CA THR A 185 5.86 4.52 9.16
C THR A 185 6.10 5.96 8.68
N SER A 186 5.17 6.47 7.88
CA SER A 186 5.32 7.72 7.13
C SER A 186 4.19 8.70 7.46
N LYS A 187 4.38 9.97 7.14
CA LYS A 187 3.44 11.04 7.50
C LYS A 187 3.29 12.09 6.41
N ASP A 188 2.08 12.63 6.27
CA ASP A 188 1.77 13.71 5.32
C ASP A 188 2.14 13.28 3.88
N ILE A 189 1.52 12.19 3.41
CA ILE A 189 1.81 11.58 2.11
C ILE A 189 0.64 11.81 1.16
N THR A 190 0.91 12.26 -0.06
CA THR A 190 -0.08 12.40 -1.13
C THR A 190 0.28 11.50 -2.30
N VAL A 191 -0.65 10.65 -2.73
CA VAL A 191 -0.61 9.91 -3.99
C VAL A 191 -1.73 10.43 -4.86
N LYS A 192 -1.42 11.06 -6.00
CA LYS A 192 -2.43 11.72 -6.84
C LYS A 192 -2.25 11.45 -8.32
N ASP A 193 -3.37 11.34 -9.04
CA ASP A 193 -3.39 11.26 -10.50
C ASP A 193 -2.51 10.12 -11.06
N VAL A 194 -2.34 9.02 -10.30
CA VAL A 194 -1.52 7.86 -10.71
C VAL A 194 -2.36 6.83 -11.45
N SER A 195 -1.73 6.09 -12.36
CA SER A 195 -2.30 4.92 -13.02
C SER A 195 -1.54 3.67 -12.60
N ILE A 196 -2.23 2.70 -11.98
CA ILE A 196 -1.65 1.45 -11.50
C ILE A 196 -2.30 0.27 -12.22
N THR A 197 -1.48 -0.63 -12.79
CA THR A 197 -2.00 -1.76 -13.56
C THR A 197 -1.19 -3.04 -13.36
N ALA A 198 -1.87 -4.13 -13.02
CA ALA A 198 -1.38 -5.50 -13.09
C ALA A 198 -2.52 -6.45 -13.52
N PRO A 199 -2.23 -7.67 -13.99
CA PRO A 199 -3.27 -8.63 -14.36
C PRO A 199 -4.17 -9.02 -13.18
N ALA A 200 -5.46 -9.20 -13.46
CA ALA A 200 -6.51 -9.45 -12.44
C ALA A 200 -6.37 -10.78 -11.70
N ASP A 201 -5.62 -11.74 -12.23
CA ASP A 201 -5.48 -13.09 -11.71
C ASP A 201 -4.14 -13.33 -10.98
N VAL A 202 -3.44 -12.23 -10.66
CA VAL A 202 -2.14 -12.22 -9.97
C VAL A 202 -2.30 -11.67 -8.56
N GLU A 203 -2.23 -12.58 -7.58
CA GLU A 203 -2.30 -12.26 -6.16
C GLU A 203 -1.18 -11.32 -5.70
N ASN A 204 -1.45 -10.56 -4.63
CA ASN A 204 -0.52 -9.67 -3.95
C ASN A 204 0.10 -8.58 -4.84
N THR A 205 -0.62 -8.17 -5.89
CA THR A 205 -0.25 -7.01 -6.71
C THR A 205 -0.95 -5.74 -6.23
N ASP A 206 -1.07 -5.53 -4.92
CA ASP A 206 -1.77 -4.39 -4.31
C ASP A 206 -1.38 -3.06 -4.98
N GLY A 207 -2.36 -2.17 -5.12
CA GLY A 207 -2.13 -0.84 -5.67
C GLY A 207 -1.37 0.06 -4.70
N VAL A 208 -2.05 0.55 -3.66
CA VAL A 208 -1.44 1.35 -2.59
C VAL A 208 -1.67 0.69 -1.24
N HIS A 209 -0.60 0.23 -0.62
CA HIS A 209 -0.60 -0.27 0.75
C HIS A 209 -0.17 0.85 1.71
N VAL A 210 -0.92 1.04 2.80
CA VAL A 210 -0.62 2.01 3.87
C VAL A 210 -0.53 1.26 5.19
N GLY A 211 0.60 1.34 5.88
CA GLY A 211 0.81 0.74 7.20
C GLY A 211 1.48 1.73 8.15
N ALA A 212 1.14 1.69 9.45
CA ALA A 212 1.76 2.48 10.51
C ALA A 212 1.95 3.98 10.18
N SER A 213 1.09 4.56 9.33
CA SER A 213 1.30 5.88 8.72
C SER A 213 0.16 6.83 9.04
N SER A 214 0.42 8.14 9.03
CA SER A 214 -0.60 9.15 9.35
C SER A 214 -0.76 10.22 8.27
N LYS A 215 -1.97 10.72 8.08
CA LYS A 215 -2.28 11.78 7.11
C LYS A 215 -1.86 11.40 5.68
N VAL A 216 -2.43 10.30 5.20
CA VAL A 216 -2.19 9.79 3.85
C VAL A 216 -3.41 10.12 2.97
N SER A 217 -3.17 10.73 1.82
CA SER A 217 -4.21 11.10 0.85
C SER A 217 -3.94 10.41 -0.47
N ILE A 218 -4.93 9.65 -0.98
CA ILE A 218 -4.89 8.96 -2.26
C ILE A 218 -6.03 9.51 -3.11
N THR A 219 -5.72 10.25 -4.17
CA THR A 219 -6.71 11.01 -4.93
C THR A 219 -6.61 10.79 -6.45
N ASN A 220 -7.76 10.76 -7.13
CA ASN A 220 -7.86 10.72 -8.60
C ASN A 220 -7.03 9.60 -9.27
N ALA A 221 -6.87 8.46 -8.60
CA ALA A 221 -6.10 7.34 -9.13
C ALA A 221 -6.98 6.38 -9.95
N THR A 222 -6.39 5.72 -10.94
CA THR A 222 -6.99 4.56 -11.60
C THR A 222 -6.17 3.33 -11.28
N ILE A 223 -6.77 2.35 -10.61
CA ILE A 223 -6.08 1.17 -10.07
C ILE A 223 -6.78 -0.09 -10.53
N GLY A 224 -6.08 -0.93 -11.29
CA GLY A 224 -6.54 -2.26 -11.66
C GLY A 224 -5.45 -3.30 -11.41
N THR A 225 -5.68 -4.24 -10.51
CA THR A 225 -4.67 -5.21 -10.08
C THR A 225 -5.33 -6.58 -9.84
N GLY A 226 -4.56 -7.57 -9.36
CA GLY A 226 -5.13 -8.84 -8.91
C GLY A 226 -5.39 -8.92 -7.41
N ASP A 227 -5.14 -7.84 -6.66
CA ASP A 227 -5.37 -7.77 -5.20
C ASP A 227 -5.99 -6.42 -4.81
N ASP A 228 -5.88 -5.99 -3.55
CA ASP A 228 -6.47 -4.75 -3.05
C ASP A 228 -6.01 -3.54 -3.89
N CYS A 229 -6.95 -2.69 -4.33
CA CYS A 229 -6.61 -1.41 -4.95
C CYS A 229 -5.93 -0.49 -3.93
N VAL A 230 -6.50 -0.44 -2.72
CA VAL A 230 -5.92 0.23 -1.56
C VAL A 230 -6.09 -0.68 -0.35
N SER A 231 -5.01 -0.95 0.38
CA SER A 231 -5.02 -1.69 1.65
C SER A 231 -4.49 -0.82 2.78
N ILE A 232 -5.21 -0.75 3.91
CA ILE A 232 -4.91 0.10 5.07
C ILE A 232 -4.67 -0.79 6.27
N GLY A 233 -3.40 -1.02 6.59
CA GLY A 233 -2.92 -1.86 7.67
C GLY A 233 -2.89 -1.19 9.05
N PRO A 234 -2.53 -1.96 10.08
CA PRO A 234 -2.50 -1.53 11.48
C PRO A 234 -1.63 -0.30 11.72
N GLY A 235 -1.99 0.50 12.72
CA GLY A 235 -1.30 1.73 13.10
C GLY A 235 -1.49 2.92 12.16
N SER A 236 -2.37 2.81 11.19
CA SER A 236 -2.65 3.88 10.24
C SER A 236 -3.72 4.84 10.77
N SER A 237 -3.55 6.15 10.59
CA SER A 237 -4.53 7.15 11.00
C SER A 237 -4.70 8.32 10.03
N GLY A 238 -5.93 8.83 9.87
CA GLY A 238 -6.17 9.96 8.97
C GLY A 238 -5.87 9.61 7.50
N VAL A 239 -6.38 8.47 7.03
CA VAL A 239 -6.21 8.02 5.64
C VAL A 239 -7.43 8.41 4.82
N THR A 240 -7.24 9.15 3.74
CA THR A 240 -8.30 9.55 2.82
C THR A 240 -8.06 8.97 1.43
N VAL A 241 -9.06 8.27 0.90
CA VAL A 241 -9.12 7.79 -0.48
C VAL A 241 -10.27 8.52 -1.17
N THR A 242 -10.01 9.27 -2.24
CA THR A 242 -11.04 10.11 -2.88
C THR A 242 -10.95 10.11 -4.39
N GLY A 243 -12.09 9.96 -5.08
CA GLY A 243 -12.12 10.14 -6.53
C GLY A 243 -11.42 9.03 -7.32
N ILE A 244 -11.23 7.83 -6.74
CA ILE A 244 -10.50 6.76 -7.43
C ILE A 244 -11.44 5.86 -8.24
N THR A 245 -10.93 5.32 -9.35
CA THR A 245 -11.53 4.18 -10.04
C THR A 245 -10.72 2.94 -9.72
N CYS A 246 -11.37 1.95 -9.11
CA CYS A 246 -10.75 0.70 -8.68
C CYS A 246 -11.40 -0.48 -9.43
N GLY A 247 -10.60 -1.29 -10.11
CA GLY A 247 -11.11 -2.47 -10.80
C GLY A 247 -10.37 -2.80 -12.09
N PRO A 248 -10.06 -4.09 -12.34
CA PRO A 248 -10.31 -5.27 -11.48
C PRO A 248 -9.43 -5.28 -10.21
N GLY A 249 -9.67 -6.23 -9.29
CA GLY A 249 -8.93 -6.36 -8.03
C GLY A 249 -9.81 -6.79 -6.85
N GLN A 250 -9.31 -6.65 -5.62
CA GLN A 250 -10.00 -7.00 -4.37
C GLN A 250 -10.67 -5.81 -3.65
N GLY A 251 -10.73 -4.64 -4.28
CA GLY A 251 -11.44 -3.47 -3.73
C GLY A 251 -10.58 -2.62 -2.81
N ILE A 252 -11.21 -1.97 -1.82
CA ILE A 252 -10.56 -1.11 -0.83
C ILE A 252 -10.71 -1.75 0.54
N SER A 253 -9.60 -2.11 1.16
CA SER A 253 -9.59 -2.91 2.40
C SER A 253 -8.94 -2.16 3.57
N VAL A 254 -9.59 -2.21 4.73
CA VAL A 254 -8.95 -1.99 6.04
C VAL A 254 -8.55 -3.35 6.59
N GLY A 255 -7.26 -3.52 6.89
CA GLY A 255 -6.66 -4.76 7.35
C GLY A 255 -5.84 -5.51 6.27
N CYS A 256 -5.46 -6.76 6.52
CA CYS A 256 -5.87 -7.57 7.67
C CYS A 256 -5.31 -7.04 9.01
N LEU A 257 -6.15 -7.09 10.04
CA LEU A 257 -5.83 -6.63 11.39
C LEU A 257 -5.68 -7.81 12.35
N GLY A 258 -4.81 -7.68 13.33
CA GLY A 258 -4.61 -8.62 14.42
C GLY A 258 -3.66 -9.77 14.11
N ARG A 259 -2.87 -9.73 13.02
CA ARG A 259 -2.00 -10.86 12.65
C ARG A 259 -0.80 -10.98 13.58
N TYR A 260 -0.18 -9.85 13.90
CA TYR A 260 1.04 -9.78 14.70
C TYR A 260 0.75 -9.23 16.08
N LYS A 261 1.68 -9.42 17.01
CA LYS A 261 1.66 -8.79 18.33
C LYS A 261 1.95 -7.29 18.22
N ASP A 262 1.42 -6.53 19.17
CA ASP A 262 1.65 -5.09 19.34
C ASP A 262 1.19 -4.20 18.17
N GLU A 263 0.32 -4.72 17.29
CA GLU A 263 -0.34 -3.92 16.26
C GLU A 263 -1.12 -2.77 16.89
N LYS A 264 -1.14 -1.62 16.21
CA LYS A 264 -1.79 -0.41 16.69
C LYS A 264 -3.13 -0.20 16.00
N ASP A 265 -3.96 0.61 16.65
CA ASP A 265 -5.28 0.98 16.16
C ASP A 265 -5.24 1.56 14.74
N VAL A 266 -6.35 1.41 14.03
CA VAL A 266 -6.63 2.08 12.76
C VAL A 266 -7.79 3.05 12.99
N THR A 267 -7.58 4.33 12.74
CA THR A 267 -8.60 5.36 13.00
C THR A 267 -8.68 6.41 11.92
N ASP A 268 -9.86 7.03 11.77
CA ASP A 268 -10.07 8.18 10.89
C ASP A 268 -9.74 7.84 9.43
N VAL A 269 -10.41 6.82 8.91
CA VAL A 269 -10.32 6.41 7.49
C VAL A 269 -11.54 6.92 6.75
N THR A 270 -11.33 7.63 5.65
CA THR A 270 -12.41 8.09 4.77
C THR A 270 -12.16 7.61 3.34
N VAL A 271 -13.09 6.85 2.79
CA VAL A 271 -13.12 6.46 1.38
C VAL A 271 -14.34 7.12 0.76
N LYS A 272 -14.15 7.99 -0.22
CA LYS A 272 -15.28 8.72 -0.81
C LYS A 272 -15.19 9.00 -2.30
N ASP A 273 -16.33 9.22 -2.93
CA ASP A 273 -16.43 9.62 -4.34
C ASP A 273 -15.73 8.62 -5.28
N CYS A 274 -15.86 7.31 -5.01
CA CYS A 274 -15.13 6.25 -5.71
C CYS A 274 -16.03 5.41 -6.62
N VAL A 275 -15.45 4.83 -7.66
CA VAL A 275 -16.10 3.82 -8.51
C VAL A 275 -15.33 2.51 -8.39
N LEU A 276 -16.02 1.44 -7.98
CA LEU A 276 -15.47 0.10 -7.92
C LEU A 276 -16.12 -0.76 -9.01
N LYS A 277 -15.32 -1.32 -9.90
CA LYS A 277 -15.78 -2.00 -11.11
C LYS A 277 -15.22 -3.40 -11.24
N ARG A 278 -16.10 -4.40 -11.25
CA ARG A 278 -15.74 -5.82 -11.45
C ARG A 278 -14.59 -6.27 -10.54
N THR A 279 -14.59 -5.78 -9.31
CA THR A 279 -13.71 -6.24 -8.23
C THR A 279 -14.37 -7.42 -7.51
N THR A 280 -13.55 -8.25 -6.87
CA THR A 280 -14.06 -9.36 -6.04
C THR A 280 -14.68 -8.85 -4.73
N ASN A 281 -14.24 -7.70 -4.22
CA ASN A 281 -14.89 -7.02 -3.09
C ASN A 281 -15.02 -5.52 -3.37
N GLY A 282 -15.96 -4.88 -2.68
CA GLY A 282 -16.10 -3.43 -2.71
C GLY A 282 -15.25 -2.79 -1.60
N VAL A 283 -15.92 -2.36 -0.53
CA VAL A 283 -15.26 -1.87 0.68
C VAL A 283 -15.26 -2.96 1.75
N ARG A 284 -14.11 -3.22 2.36
CA ARG A 284 -13.89 -4.37 3.23
C ARG A 284 -13.13 -3.98 4.49
N ILE A 285 -13.56 -4.49 5.63
CA ILE A 285 -12.80 -4.50 6.89
C ILE A 285 -12.53 -5.97 7.24
N LYS A 286 -11.26 -6.36 7.37
CA LYS A 286 -10.85 -7.75 7.63
C LYS A 286 -9.96 -7.85 8.88
N SER A 287 -10.33 -8.68 9.85
CA SER A 287 -9.50 -9.01 11.02
C SER A 287 -9.41 -10.51 11.25
N TYR A 288 -8.27 -10.96 11.75
CA TYR A 288 -8.04 -12.38 12.05
C TYR A 288 -9.01 -12.90 13.10
N GLU A 289 -9.53 -14.11 12.86
CA GLU A 289 -10.43 -14.82 13.81
C GLU A 289 -9.79 -14.97 15.19
N ASP A 290 -8.49 -15.17 15.22
CA ASP A 290 -7.65 -15.46 16.37
C ASP A 290 -6.63 -14.35 16.62
N ALA A 291 -7.02 -13.11 16.32
CA ALA A 291 -6.17 -11.94 16.39
C ALA A 291 -5.24 -11.93 17.63
N GLU A 292 -3.93 -11.89 17.38
CA GLU A 292 -2.88 -11.86 18.41
C GLU A 292 -2.79 -10.51 19.13
N SER A 293 -3.28 -9.44 18.49
CA SER A 293 -3.32 -8.09 19.05
C SER A 293 -4.72 -7.68 19.47
N VAL A 294 -4.78 -6.96 20.60
CA VAL A 294 -5.96 -6.19 21.00
C VAL A 294 -5.81 -4.79 20.41
N LEU A 295 -6.64 -4.47 19.43
CA LEU A 295 -6.62 -3.17 18.75
C LEU A 295 -8.03 -2.76 18.32
N THR A 296 -8.20 -1.48 18.02
CA THR A 296 -9.47 -0.91 17.57
C THR A 296 -9.36 -0.38 16.14
N ALA A 297 -10.35 -0.70 15.32
CA ALA A 297 -10.63 -0.03 14.05
C ALA A 297 -11.86 0.88 14.25
N SER A 298 -11.68 2.20 14.18
CA SER A 298 -12.75 3.16 14.48
C SER A 298 -12.80 4.39 13.57
N HIS A 299 -13.95 5.07 13.52
CA HIS A 299 -14.18 6.25 12.70
C HIS A 299 -13.87 5.99 11.22
N LEU A 300 -14.52 4.97 10.68
CA LEU A 300 -14.35 4.54 9.29
C LEU A 300 -15.56 5.01 8.48
N THR A 301 -15.34 5.80 7.44
CA THR A 301 -16.41 6.32 6.58
C THR A 301 -16.19 5.87 5.14
N PHE A 302 -17.20 5.24 4.56
CA PHE A 302 -17.26 4.85 3.15
C PHE A 302 -18.47 5.54 2.53
N GLU A 303 -18.25 6.56 1.71
CA GLU A 303 -19.31 7.49 1.29
C GLU A 303 -19.32 7.78 -0.21
N ASN A 304 -20.50 7.85 -0.83
CA ASN A 304 -20.64 8.18 -2.26
C ASN A 304 -19.80 7.24 -3.14
N ILE A 305 -20.12 5.94 -3.06
CA ILE A 305 -19.39 4.89 -3.77
C ILE A 305 -20.31 4.22 -4.78
N LYS A 306 -19.87 4.18 -6.04
CA LYS A 306 -20.56 3.45 -7.11
C LYS A 306 -19.97 2.06 -7.27
N MET A 307 -20.82 1.04 -7.14
CA MET A 307 -20.50 -0.36 -7.42
C MET A 307 -20.96 -0.72 -8.84
N GLU A 308 -20.07 -1.29 -9.65
CA GLU A 308 -20.37 -1.80 -10.97
C GLU A 308 -19.98 -3.28 -11.06
N GLU A 309 -20.97 -4.17 -10.91
CA GLU A 309 -20.77 -5.63 -10.97
C GLU A 309 -19.73 -6.15 -9.95
N VAL A 310 -19.67 -5.53 -8.77
CA VAL A 310 -18.75 -5.93 -7.69
C VAL A 310 -19.24 -7.21 -7.04
N ALA A 311 -18.38 -8.21 -6.83
CA ALA A 311 -18.85 -9.50 -6.33
C ALA A 311 -19.36 -9.43 -4.89
N ASN A 312 -18.58 -8.86 -3.97
CA ASN A 312 -18.94 -8.70 -2.55
C ASN A 312 -18.82 -7.21 -2.12
N PRO A 313 -19.85 -6.38 -2.33
CA PRO A 313 -19.76 -4.92 -2.21
C PRO A 313 -19.37 -4.35 -0.84
N ILE A 314 -19.95 -4.83 0.26
CA ILE A 314 -19.72 -4.28 1.61
C ILE A 314 -19.43 -5.42 2.57
N ILE A 315 -18.26 -5.40 3.20
CA ILE A 315 -17.80 -6.49 4.06
C ILE A 315 -17.23 -5.97 5.38
N ILE A 316 -17.66 -6.57 6.49
CA ILE A 316 -16.89 -6.69 7.72
C ILE A 316 -16.71 -8.18 7.98
N ASP A 317 -15.47 -8.65 8.05
CA ASP A 317 -15.11 -10.04 8.31
C ASP A 317 -14.13 -10.11 9.46
N GLN A 318 -14.63 -10.45 10.66
CA GLN A 318 -13.79 -10.69 11.84
C GLN A 318 -13.35 -12.16 11.99
N TYR A 319 -13.63 -13.00 11.00
CA TYR A 319 -13.24 -14.41 10.93
C TYR A 319 -12.24 -14.66 9.80
N TYR A 320 -11.48 -13.63 9.42
CA TYR A 320 -10.58 -13.69 8.26
C TYR A 320 -9.39 -14.62 8.53
N CYS A 321 -9.36 -15.77 7.84
CA CYS A 321 -8.25 -16.70 7.88
C CYS A 321 -7.83 -17.10 6.47
N PRO A 322 -6.89 -16.37 5.85
CA PRO A 322 -6.48 -16.64 4.47
C PRO A 322 -5.91 -18.06 4.37
N GLN A 323 -6.25 -18.77 3.28
CA GLN A 323 -5.89 -20.18 3.05
C GLN A 323 -6.36 -21.14 4.16
N LYS A 324 -7.38 -20.74 4.95
CA LYS A 324 -7.89 -21.48 6.13
C LYS A 324 -6.84 -21.67 7.24
N VAL A 325 -5.77 -20.86 7.20
CA VAL A 325 -4.70 -20.85 8.20
C VAL A 325 -4.85 -19.59 9.05
N CYS A 326 -5.13 -19.79 10.34
CA CYS A 326 -5.09 -18.76 11.36
C CYS A 326 -3.85 -19.00 12.27
N PRO A 327 -3.10 -17.98 12.73
CA PRO A 327 -1.87 -18.13 13.53
C PRO A 327 -1.99 -18.96 14.83
N GLY A 328 -3.18 -19.04 15.41
CA GLY A 328 -3.54 -19.66 16.68
C GLY A 328 -4.61 -20.75 16.57
N LYS A 329 -5.15 -21.17 17.73
CA LYS A 329 -6.27 -22.12 17.79
C LYS A 329 -7.55 -21.35 17.50
N ARG A 330 -8.33 -21.75 16.49
CA ARG A 330 -9.68 -21.23 16.21
C ARG A 330 -10.47 -21.09 17.52
N SER A 331 -10.63 -19.85 17.96
CA SER A 331 -11.31 -19.52 19.21
C SER A 331 -12.62 -18.77 18.94
N ASN A 332 -12.98 -18.53 17.68
CA ASN A 332 -14.13 -17.71 17.27
C ASN A 332 -14.16 -16.33 17.96
N SER A 333 -13.01 -15.77 18.34
CA SER A 333 -12.92 -14.63 19.25
C SER A 333 -11.85 -13.64 18.79
N SER A 334 -12.12 -12.92 17.71
CA SER A 334 -11.22 -11.85 17.27
C SER A 334 -11.10 -10.81 18.39
N ASN A 335 -9.87 -10.46 18.75
CA ASN A 335 -9.57 -9.42 19.74
C ASN A 335 -9.60 -8.00 19.15
N VAL A 336 -9.94 -7.87 17.86
CA VAL A 336 -10.07 -6.58 17.19
C VAL A 336 -11.47 -6.01 17.47
N SER A 337 -11.55 -4.79 17.98
CA SER A 337 -12.82 -4.05 18.10
C SER A 337 -13.07 -3.26 16.82
N VAL A 338 -14.24 -3.39 16.21
CA VAL A 338 -14.67 -2.59 15.05
C VAL A 338 -15.85 -1.72 15.47
N LYS A 339 -15.70 -0.40 15.41
CA LYS A 339 -16.78 0.52 15.82
C LYS A 339 -16.84 1.80 15.01
N ASP A 340 -17.96 2.49 15.07
CA ASP A 340 -18.17 3.79 14.43
C ASP A 340 -17.85 3.74 12.92
N VAL A 341 -18.50 2.78 12.25
CA VAL A 341 -18.36 2.54 10.81
C VAL A 341 -19.58 3.05 10.08
N THR A 342 -19.40 3.97 9.14
CA THR A 342 -20.48 4.52 8.33
C THR A 342 -20.31 4.12 6.87
N PHE A 343 -21.30 3.40 6.34
CA PHE A 343 -21.48 3.20 4.90
C PHE A 343 -22.63 4.11 4.44
N ARG A 344 -22.34 5.10 3.60
CA ARG A 344 -23.28 6.14 3.19
C ARG A 344 -23.34 6.28 1.67
N ASN A 345 -24.54 6.38 1.10
CA ASN A 345 -24.74 6.65 -0.32
C ASN A 345 -23.90 5.71 -1.21
N ILE A 346 -24.03 4.40 -0.98
CA ILE A 346 -23.36 3.36 -1.77
C ILE A 346 -24.39 2.77 -2.71
N THR A 347 -24.18 2.89 -4.02
CA THR A 347 -25.20 2.54 -5.02
C THR A 347 -24.64 1.66 -6.14
N GLY A 348 -25.51 1.04 -6.93
CA GLY A 348 -25.12 0.34 -8.16
C GLY A 348 -25.41 -1.15 -8.10
N THR A 349 -24.49 -1.98 -8.60
CA THR A 349 -24.78 -3.41 -8.79
C THR A 349 -23.73 -4.35 -8.22
N SER A 350 -24.19 -5.52 -7.76
CA SER A 350 -23.34 -6.65 -7.39
C SER A 350 -23.41 -7.78 -8.42
N SER A 351 -22.31 -8.53 -8.56
CA SER A 351 -22.25 -9.74 -9.39
C SER A 351 -22.51 -11.03 -8.61
N THR A 352 -22.65 -10.95 -7.29
CA THR A 352 -23.21 -12.04 -6.45
C THR A 352 -24.43 -11.55 -5.65
N PRO A 353 -25.32 -12.45 -5.19
CA PRO A 353 -26.52 -12.07 -4.44
C PRO A 353 -26.25 -11.33 -3.13
N GLU A 354 -25.16 -11.68 -2.45
CA GLU A 354 -24.79 -11.13 -1.14
C GLU A 354 -24.11 -9.77 -1.30
N ALA A 355 -24.89 -8.70 -1.20
CA ALA A 355 -24.39 -7.34 -1.35
C ALA A 355 -23.72 -6.81 -0.07
N ILE A 356 -24.15 -7.31 1.09
CA ILE A 356 -23.65 -6.92 2.42
C ILE A 356 -23.35 -8.19 3.24
N SER A 357 -22.14 -8.27 3.78
CA SER A 357 -21.68 -9.31 4.72
C SER A 357 -21.03 -8.65 5.94
N LEU A 358 -21.75 -8.49 7.04
CA LEU A 358 -21.24 -7.89 8.28
C LEU A 358 -21.15 -8.96 9.37
N ILE A 359 -20.05 -9.71 9.36
CA ILE A 359 -19.84 -10.86 10.24
C ILE A 359 -18.84 -10.47 11.33
N CYS A 360 -19.39 -10.07 12.47
CA CYS A 360 -18.64 -9.66 13.65
C CYS A 360 -18.57 -10.79 14.68
N SER A 361 -17.49 -10.81 15.45
CA SER A 361 -17.24 -11.86 16.44
C SER A 361 -18.18 -11.74 17.64
N ASP A 362 -18.52 -12.86 18.27
CA ASP A 362 -19.32 -12.87 19.50
C ASP A 362 -18.58 -12.17 20.66
N ALA A 363 -17.24 -12.29 20.68
CA ALA A 363 -16.38 -11.72 21.71
C ALA A 363 -16.23 -10.19 21.60
N GLN A 364 -16.23 -9.67 20.37
CA GLN A 364 -16.14 -8.24 20.06
C GLN A 364 -17.20 -7.86 19.00
N PRO A 365 -18.50 -7.79 19.36
CA PRO A 365 -19.54 -7.36 18.43
C PRO A 365 -19.22 -5.98 17.85
N CYS A 366 -19.46 -5.78 16.56
CA CYS A 366 -19.32 -4.45 15.97
C CYS A 366 -20.37 -3.51 16.54
N SER A 367 -20.01 -2.24 16.76
CA SER A 367 -20.92 -1.24 17.33
C SER A 367 -20.89 0.08 16.57
N GLY A 368 -22.00 0.82 16.58
CA GLY A 368 -22.09 2.09 15.86
C GLY A 368 -22.01 1.95 14.34
N VAL A 369 -22.39 0.80 13.79
CA VAL A 369 -22.43 0.60 12.33
C VAL A 369 -23.64 1.34 11.76
N GLN A 370 -23.45 2.08 10.68
CA GLN A 370 -24.52 2.83 10.01
C GLN A 370 -24.58 2.47 8.53
N LEU A 371 -25.76 2.04 8.07
CA LEU A 371 -26.09 1.91 6.65
C LEU A 371 -27.03 3.05 6.29
N VAL A 372 -26.57 4.03 5.52
CA VAL A 372 -27.35 5.20 5.14
C VAL A 372 -27.42 5.30 3.62
N ASP A 373 -28.61 5.21 3.04
CA ASP A 373 -28.82 5.30 1.58
C ASP A 373 -27.99 4.26 0.79
N VAL A 374 -27.91 3.02 1.30
CA VAL A 374 -27.21 1.91 0.64
C VAL A 374 -28.16 1.16 -0.29
N ASN A 375 -27.92 1.28 -1.60
CA ASN A 375 -28.78 0.82 -2.67
C ASN A 375 -27.97 0.07 -3.75
N VAL A 376 -27.45 -1.11 -3.40
CA VAL A 376 -26.73 -2.01 -4.31
C VAL A 376 -27.61 -3.20 -4.64
N GLU A 377 -27.85 -3.45 -5.93
CA GLU A 377 -28.72 -4.52 -6.40
C GLU A 377 -27.95 -5.63 -7.11
N TYR A 378 -28.34 -6.88 -6.86
CA TYR A 378 -27.79 -8.00 -7.61
C TYR A 378 -28.20 -7.90 -9.09
N ALA A 379 -27.23 -7.90 -9.99
CA ALA A 379 -27.47 -7.76 -11.44
C ALA A 379 -27.99 -9.04 -12.12
N GLY A 380 -27.98 -10.19 -11.43
CA GLY A 380 -28.41 -11.47 -12.00
C GLY A 380 -29.93 -11.69 -11.95
N LYS A 381 -30.40 -12.78 -12.58
CA LYS A 381 -31.84 -13.03 -12.81
C LYS A 381 -32.49 -14.04 -11.86
N ASN A 382 -31.72 -14.94 -11.26
CA ASN A 382 -32.24 -16.14 -10.57
C ASN A 382 -32.17 -16.08 -9.04
N ASN A 383 -31.57 -15.04 -8.50
CA ASN A 383 -31.46 -14.79 -7.06
C ASN A 383 -31.84 -13.34 -6.78
N LYS A 384 -31.99 -13.01 -5.50
CA LYS A 384 -32.30 -11.65 -5.05
C LYS A 384 -31.12 -11.09 -4.28
N THR A 385 -31.00 -9.76 -4.32
CA THR A 385 -30.17 -9.01 -3.39
C THR A 385 -30.42 -9.46 -1.96
N MET A 386 -29.36 -9.79 -1.23
CA MET A 386 -29.45 -10.18 0.18
C MET A 386 -28.30 -9.58 0.99
N ALA A 387 -28.50 -9.56 2.30
CA ALA A 387 -27.50 -9.19 3.28
C ALA A 387 -27.43 -10.21 4.41
N VAL A 388 -26.22 -10.38 4.97
CA VAL A 388 -25.97 -11.22 6.13
C VAL A 388 -25.29 -10.35 7.19
N CYS A 389 -25.88 -10.30 8.38
CA CYS A 389 -25.33 -9.63 9.54
C CYS A 389 -25.26 -10.60 10.72
N SER A 390 -24.13 -10.61 11.44
CA SER A 390 -23.97 -11.31 12.71
C SER A 390 -23.20 -10.43 13.67
N ASN A 391 -23.75 -10.22 14.88
CA ASN A 391 -23.16 -9.36 15.92
C ASN A 391 -22.79 -7.94 15.46
N ALA A 392 -23.45 -7.43 14.43
CA ALA A 392 -23.24 -6.08 13.91
C ALA A 392 -24.37 -5.17 14.42
N LYS A 393 -24.04 -4.34 15.41
CA LYS A 393 -25.01 -3.45 16.08
C LYS A 393 -25.01 -2.07 15.44
N GLY A 394 -26.19 -1.57 15.10
CA GLY A 394 -26.25 -0.35 14.31
C GLY A 394 -27.64 0.08 13.85
N THR A 395 -27.66 0.94 12.84
CA THR A 395 -28.90 1.45 12.23
C THR A 395 -28.83 1.43 10.72
N ALA A 396 -29.99 1.19 10.09
CA ALA A 396 -30.17 1.31 8.64
C ALA A 396 -31.24 2.36 8.34
N LYS A 397 -30.92 3.30 7.43
CA LYS A 397 -31.84 4.37 7.00
C LYS A 397 -31.73 4.57 5.49
N GLY A 398 -32.86 4.70 4.79
CA GLY A 398 -32.91 4.98 3.35
C GLY A 398 -32.25 3.93 2.45
N SER A 399 -31.86 2.79 3.02
CA SER A 399 -31.25 1.66 2.32
C SER A 399 -32.32 0.69 1.85
N LEU A 400 -32.00 -0.14 0.86
CA LEU A 400 -32.90 -1.22 0.41
C LEU A 400 -33.31 -2.09 1.61
N GLU A 401 -34.59 -2.46 1.67
CA GLU A 401 -35.14 -3.28 2.77
C GLU A 401 -34.37 -4.60 2.93
N ALA A 402 -34.01 -5.24 1.81
CA ALA A 402 -33.23 -6.48 1.80
C ALA A 402 -31.80 -6.33 2.36
N LEU A 403 -31.32 -5.10 2.53
CA LEU A 403 -29.97 -4.76 3.02
C LEU A 403 -29.97 -4.28 4.48
N ALA A 404 -31.12 -4.01 5.07
CA ALA A 404 -31.26 -3.49 6.43
C ALA A 404 -31.15 -4.61 7.49
N CYS A 405 -29.97 -5.26 7.61
CA CYS A 405 -29.76 -6.42 8.50
C CYS A 405 -29.18 -6.14 9.89
N LEU A 406 -28.91 -4.87 10.23
CA LEU A 406 -28.33 -4.49 11.52
C LEU A 406 -29.32 -4.69 12.68
N VAL A 407 -28.80 -5.05 13.85
CA VAL A 407 -29.57 -5.30 15.09
C VAL A 407 -29.37 -4.26 16.18
#